data_AF-A0AAU3BXZ0-F1
#
_entry.id   AF-A0AAU3BXZ0-F1
#
_cell.length_a   1.000
_cell.length_b   1.000
_cell.length_c   1.000
_cell.angle_alpha   90.00
_cell.angle_beta   90.00
_cell.angle_gamma   90.00
#
_symmetry.space_group_name_H-M   'P 1'
#
loop_
_entity.id
_entity.type
_entity.pdbx_description
1 polymer ?
#
loop_
_entity_poly.entity_id
_entity_poly.type
_entity_poly.pdbx_seq_one_letter_code
_entity_poly.pdbx_strand_id
1 'polypeptide(L)'
;MAMVMSMHWAGVTPEQYDTVRDAVDWEQVPAAGGQMHVAWFDAQGLHVIDVWESQQAFEAFFAERLAPAIQKAGMAGEPETSFSPLHRRFVAPDVNGAA
;
A
#
# COMPACT_ATOMS: atom_id res chain seq x y z
N MET A 1 4.21 3.40 -17.34
CA MET A 1 4.21 4.81 -16.87
C MET A 1 3.92 4.77 -15.38
N ALA A 2 4.64 5.55 -14.59
CA ALA A 2 4.41 5.57 -13.14
C ALA A 2 2.99 6.04 -12.81
N MET A 3 2.38 5.40 -11.81
CA MET A 3 1.00 5.62 -11.39
C MET A 3 0.97 5.98 -9.92
N VAL A 4 0.06 6.88 -9.55
CA VAL A 4 -0.41 7.07 -8.18
C VAL A 4 -1.58 6.12 -7.96
N MET A 5 -1.49 5.27 -6.95
CA MET A 5 -2.60 4.46 -6.47
C MET A 5 -3.20 5.16 -5.24
N SER A 6 -4.51 5.34 -5.22
CA SER A 6 -5.24 5.73 -4.01
C SER A 6 -6.17 4.58 -3.61
N MET A 7 -6.14 4.24 -2.33
CA MET A 7 -6.90 3.13 -1.77
C MET A 7 -7.58 3.55 -0.47
N HIS A 8 -8.85 3.16 -0.32
CA HIS A 8 -9.58 3.23 0.93
C HIS A 8 -10.13 1.84 1.27
N TRP A 9 -9.91 1.40 2.50
CA TRP A 9 -10.42 0.11 2.98
C TRP A 9 -11.16 0.29 4.31
N ALA A 10 -12.48 0.25 4.20
CA ALA A 10 -13.36 0.48 5.33
C ALA A 10 -13.18 -0.57 6.43
N GLY A 11 -13.13 -0.11 7.68
CA GLY A 11 -13.08 -0.97 8.86
C GLY A 11 -11.75 -1.67 9.15
N VAL A 12 -10.72 -1.48 8.32
CA VAL A 12 -9.37 -2.00 8.61
C VAL A 12 -8.77 -1.22 9.78
N THR A 13 -8.24 -1.95 10.77
CA THR A 13 -7.62 -1.36 11.96
C THR A 13 -6.09 -1.24 11.83
N PRO A 14 -5.44 -0.38 12.64
CA PRO A 14 -3.98 -0.31 12.70
C PRO A 14 -3.31 -1.66 13.00
N GLU A 15 -3.89 -2.47 13.90
CA GLU A 15 -3.33 -3.77 14.27
C GLU A 15 -3.40 -4.79 13.12
N GLN A 16 -4.48 -4.74 12.32
CA GLN A 16 -4.59 -5.56 11.12
C GLN A 16 -3.57 -5.13 10.06
N TYR A 17 -3.42 -3.82 9.86
CA TYR A 17 -2.41 -3.27 8.95
C TYR A 17 -0.99 -3.68 9.37
N ASP A 18 -0.64 -3.53 10.64
CA ASP A 18 0.68 -3.91 11.16
C ASP A 18 0.95 -5.41 10.96
N THR A 19 -0.07 -6.25 11.23
CA THR A 19 0.01 -7.69 10.98
C THR A 19 0.32 -7.99 9.50
N VAL A 20 -0.33 -7.28 8.58
CA VAL A 20 -0.09 -7.45 7.13
C VAL A 20 1.26 -6.89 6.72
N ARG A 21 1.66 -5.71 7.22
CA ARG A 21 2.99 -5.12 6.99
C ARG A 21 4.08 -6.10 7.41
N ASP A 22 4.01 -6.64 8.61
CA ASP A 22 5.01 -7.56 9.14
C ASP A 22 5.06 -8.88 8.38
N ALA A 23 3.89 -9.39 7.96
CA ALA A 23 3.82 -10.62 7.18
C ALA A 23 4.35 -10.46 5.75
N VAL A 24 4.14 -9.29 5.13
CA VAL A 24 4.59 -9.02 3.77
C VAL A 24 6.03 -8.52 3.75
N ASP A 25 6.47 -7.78 4.75
CA ASP A 25 7.81 -7.22 4.90
C ASP A 25 8.24 -6.32 3.73
N TRP A 26 7.35 -5.41 3.29
CA TRP A 26 7.64 -4.51 2.17
C TRP A 26 8.64 -3.39 2.51
N GLU A 27 8.91 -3.14 3.79
CA GLU A 27 9.87 -2.11 4.22
C GLU A 27 11.32 -2.62 4.18
N GLN A 28 11.57 -3.91 4.48
CA GLN A 28 12.89 -4.51 4.34
C GLN A 28 13.09 -5.16 2.97
N VAL A 29 12.01 -5.69 2.38
CA VAL A 29 12.02 -6.30 1.04
C VAL A 29 11.04 -5.55 0.13
N PRO A 30 11.48 -4.43 -0.48
CA PRO A 30 10.62 -3.61 -1.33
C PRO A 30 9.95 -4.40 -2.45
N ALA A 31 8.69 -4.07 -2.74
CA ALA A 31 8.00 -4.61 -3.90
C ALA A 31 8.65 -4.14 -5.20
N ALA A 32 8.76 -5.03 -6.19
CA ALA A 32 9.25 -4.65 -7.51
C ALA A 32 8.37 -3.54 -8.10
N GLY A 33 8.98 -2.42 -8.48
CA GLY A 33 8.28 -1.26 -9.02
C GLY A 33 7.51 -0.41 -7.99
N GLY A 34 7.50 -0.77 -6.70
CA GLY A 34 6.98 0.07 -5.62
C GLY A 34 7.97 1.19 -5.29
N GLN A 35 7.50 2.44 -5.20
CA GLN A 35 8.37 3.61 -5.06
C GLN A 35 8.06 4.49 -3.85
N MET A 36 6.81 4.48 -3.39
CA MET A 36 6.35 5.23 -2.23
C MET A 36 5.12 4.54 -1.68
N HIS A 37 5.01 4.46 -0.35
CA HIS A 37 3.84 4.00 0.36
C HIS A 37 3.56 4.99 1.50
N VAL A 38 2.33 5.46 1.59
CA VAL A 38 1.86 6.30 2.69
C VAL A 38 0.52 5.76 3.14
N ALA A 39 0.42 5.45 4.42
CA ALA A 39 -0.81 4.94 5.03
C ALA A 39 -1.25 5.84 6.19
N TRP A 40 -2.55 5.99 6.37
CA TRP A 40 -3.13 6.64 7.54
C TRP A 40 -4.50 6.06 7.85
N PHE A 41 -5.01 6.38 9.03
CA PHE A 41 -6.31 5.93 9.49
C PHE A 41 -7.21 7.13 9.81
N ASP A 42 -8.49 6.98 9.54
CA ASP A 42 -9.54 7.85 10.05
C ASP A 42 -10.70 7.03 10.64
N ALA A 43 -11.84 7.66 10.91
CA ALA A 43 -13.02 6.99 11.46
C ALA A 43 -13.64 5.95 10.50
N GLN A 44 -13.28 5.96 9.21
CA GLN A 44 -13.82 5.07 8.19
C GLN A 44 -12.91 3.86 7.95
N GLY A 45 -11.60 4.00 8.16
CA GLY A 45 -10.67 2.88 8.10
C GLY A 45 -9.29 3.27 7.60
N LEU A 46 -8.67 2.37 6.84
CA LEU A 46 -7.34 2.54 6.25
C LEU A 46 -7.43 3.33 4.95
N HIS A 47 -6.52 4.29 4.80
CA HIS A 47 -6.25 4.98 3.56
C HIS A 47 -4.79 4.77 3.16
N VAL A 48 -4.56 4.56 1.87
CA VAL A 48 -3.22 4.37 1.31
C VAL A 48 -3.05 5.21 0.04
N ILE A 49 -1.90 5.86 -0.08
CA ILE A 49 -1.41 6.42 -1.33
C ILE A 49 -0.06 5.77 -1.64
N ASP A 50 0.00 5.11 -2.80
CA ASP A 50 1.24 4.55 -3.31
C ASP A 50 1.67 5.18 -4.62
N VAL A 51 2.96 5.09 -4.91
CA VAL A 51 3.46 5.30 -6.27
C VAL A 51 4.12 4.03 -6.77
N TRP A 52 3.68 3.58 -7.94
CA TRP A 52 4.16 2.38 -8.61
C TRP A 52 4.72 2.72 -10.00
N GLU A 53 5.66 1.93 -10.51
CA GLU A 53 6.17 2.04 -11.89
C GLU A 53 5.10 1.76 -12.96
N SER A 54 4.11 0.95 -12.60
CA SER A 54 2.92 0.62 -13.40
C SER A 54 1.81 0.07 -12.51
N GLN A 55 0.58 0.05 -13.01
CA GLN A 55 -0.53 -0.63 -12.34
C GLN A 55 -0.26 -2.15 -12.20
N GLN A 56 0.35 -2.77 -13.21
CA GLN A 56 0.67 -4.19 -13.22
C GLN A 56 1.68 -4.57 -12.13
N ALA A 57 2.60 -3.67 -11.78
CA ALA A 57 3.55 -3.90 -10.69
C ALA A 57 2.82 -4.04 -9.34
N PHE A 58 1.82 -3.17 -9.09
CA PHE A 58 0.96 -3.32 -7.91
C PHE A 58 0.14 -4.61 -7.97
N GLU A 59 -0.50 -4.92 -9.10
CA GLU A 59 -1.35 -6.12 -9.23
C GLU A 59 -0.56 -7.41 -8.98
N ALA A 60 0.68 -7.49 -9.47
CA ALA A 60 1.58 -8.62 -9.19
C ALA A 60 1.94 -8.69 -7.70
N PHE A 61 2.34 -7.57 -7.09
CA PHE A 61 2.61 -7.50 -5.65
C PHE A 61 1.39 -7.89 -4.81
N PHE A 62 0.20 -7.42 -5.21
CA PHE A 62 -1.06 -7.73 -4.54
C PHE A 62 -1.31 -9.24 -4.57
N ALA A 63 -1.23 -9.86 -5.74
CA ALA A 63 -1.51 -11.28 -5.90
C ALA A 63 -0.48 -12.18 -5.20
N GLU A 64 0.81 -11.85 -5.31
CA GLU A 64 1.91 -12.71 -4.88
C GLU A 64 2.21 -12.59 -3.38
N ARG A 65 2.10 -11.39 -2.81
CA ARG A 65 2.53 -11.10 -1.43
C ARG A 65 1.39 -10.62 -0.54
N LEU A 66 0.57 -9.68 -1.01
CA LEU A 66 -0.39 -8.99 -0.15
C LEU A 66 -1.65 -9.81 0.14
N ALA A 67 -2.28 -10.40 -0.87
CA ALA A 67 -3.52 -11.16 -0.74
C ALA A 67 -3.42 -12.35 0.25
N PRO A 68 -2.33 -13.16 0.24
CA PRO A 68 -2.15 -14.20 1.26
C PRO A 68 -2.02 -13.66 2.69
N ALA A 69 -1.42 -12.47 2.87
CA ALA A 69 -1.25 -11.84 4.18
C ALA A 69 -2.57 -11.24 4.69
N ILE A 70 -3.32 -10.55 3.83
CA ILE A 70 -4.68 -10.03 4.11
C ILE A 70 -5.59 -11.16 4.60
N GLN A 71 -5.59 -12.30 3.89
CA GLN A 71 -6.41 -13.45 4.25
C GLN A 71 -6.07 -13.97 5.65
N LYS A 72 -4.78 -14.01 6.01
CA LYS A 72 -4.31 -14.43 7.34
C LYS A 72 -4.66 -13.42 8.44
N ALA A 73 -4.66 -12.12 8.14
CA ALA A 73 -5.02 -11.06 9.07
C ALA A 73 -6.54 -10.92 9.31
N GLY A 74 -7.37 -11.71 8.60
CA GLY A 74 -8.83 -11.70 8.76
C GLY A 74 -9.47 -10.38 8.34
N MET A 75 -8.81 -9.62 7.45
CA MET A 75 -9.38 -8.42 6.86
C MET A 75 -10.54 -8.81 5.94
N ALA A 76 -11.66 -8.09 6.07
CA ALA A 76 -12.88 -8.36 5.31
C ALA A 76 -13.20 -7.22 4.34
N GLY A 77 -14.00 -7.51 3.32
CA GLY A 77 -14.33 -6.57 2.25
C GLY A 77 -13.23 -6.43 1.20
N GLU A 78 -13.48 -5.59 0.21
CA GLU A 78 -12.52 -5.24 -0.83
C GLU A 78 -12.15 -3.76 -0.71
N PRO A 79 -10.87 -3.39 -0.91
CA PRO A 79 -10.47 -2.00 -0.93
C PRO A 79 -11.00 -1.29 -2.18
N GLU A 80 -11.51 -0.07 -2.00
CA GLU A 80 -11.79 0.85 -3.11
C GLU A 80 -10.46 1.40 -3.63
N THR A 81 -10.05 0.97 -4.83
CA THR A 81 -8.74 1.32 -5.39
C THR A 81 -8.90 2.10 -6.70
N SER A 82 -8.08 3.14 -6.89
CA SER A 82 -8.02 3.92 -8.13
C SER A 82 -6.58 4.20 -8.54
N PHE A 83 -6.35 4.33 -9.85
CA PHE A 83 -5.03 4.62 -10.43
C PHE A 83 -5.09 5.89 -11.27
N SER A 84 -4.09 6.74 -11.11
CA SER A 84 -3.91 7.97 -11.90
C SER A 84 -2.47 8.11 -12.36
N PRO A 85 -2.19 8.61 -13.57
CA PRO A 85 -0.81 8.86 -14.00
C PRO A 85 -0.07 9.80 -13.05
N LEU A 86 1.15 9.43 -12.65
CA LEU A 86 2.00 10.29 -11.84
C LEU A 86 2.46 11.50 -12.67
N HIS A 87 2.16 12.71 -12.18
CA HIS A 87 2.68 13.93 -12.78
C HIS A 87 4.10 14.27 -12.28
N ARG A 88 4.30 14.27 -10.95
CA ARG A 88 5.58 14.55 -10.28
C ARG A 88 5.57 14.00 -8.86
N ARG A 89 6.72 13.52 -8.37
CA ARG A 89 6.97 13.21 -6.95
C ARG A 89 8.18 14.01 -6.45
N PHE A 90 8.09 14.55 -5.25
CA PHE A 90 9.20 15.12 -4.50
C PHE A 90 9.21 14.49 -3.11
N VAL A 91 10.38 14.04 -2.65
CA VAL A 91 10.61 13.54 -1.30
C VAL A 91 11.77 14.35 -0.75
N ALA A 92 11.62 14.92 0.45
CA ALA A 92 12.69 15.70 1.05
C ALA A 92 13.91 14.80 1.35
N PRO A 93 15.16 15.29 1.23
CA PRO A 93 16.36 14.46 1.34
C PRO A 93 16.47 13.64 2.63
N ASP A 94 15.95 14.18 3.74
CA ASP A 94 16.06 13.56 5.07
C ASP A 94 14.80 12.78 5.49
N VAL A 95 13.84 12.58 4.58
CA VAL A 95 12.62 11.82 4.84
C VAL A 95 12.77 10.42 4.24
N ASN A 96 12.90 9.42 5.10
CA ASN A 96 12.96 8.00 4.75
C ASN A 96 12.41 7.15 5.91
N GLY A 97 12.10 5.88 5.63
CA GLY A 97 11.63 4.93 6.64
C GLY A 97 10.20 5.15 7.13
N ALA A 98 9.85 4.49 8.22
CA ALA A 98 8.59 4.67 8.94
C ALA A 98 8.59 5.98 9.75
N ALA A 99 7.39 6.53 9.99
CA ALA A 99 7.18 7.75 10.78
C ALA A 99 7.23 7.52 12.30
#